data_AF-A0A5N4AP73-F1
#
_entry.id   AF-A0A5N4AP73-F1
#
_cell.length_a   1.000
_cell.length_b   1.000
_cell.length_c   1.000
_cell.angle_alpha   90.00
_cell.angle_beta   90.00
_cell.angle_gamma   90.00
#
_symmetry.space_group_name_H-M   'P 1'
#
loop_
_entity.id
_entity.type
_entity.pdbx_description
1 polymer ?
#
loop_
_entity_poly.entity_id
_entity_poly.type
_entity_poly.pdbx_seq_one_letter_code
_entity_poly.pdbx_strand_id
1 'polypeptide(L)'
;MMDIFRKDFNYYKQKDSSLQDVLNFNDFSSIKDKVEKIEVCTNCESMFGLKHPKEWEIYKLISNSGFIFIKNPFTPVGQRYWIMRCLKDYPRSPNKTNLDAHSVIGEWSPFNDSNGNNLLLNKLRWATLGYHHNWNTKVYSEDSKSDFPADLQLLSQYVAKVLQFESFIAEAAIVNFYHMNSRLSGHTDHSEQSLDSPLFSFSFGQTAIFLLGDITVDVKPAAMFLSSEDLLF
;
A
#
# COMPACT_ATOMS: atom_id res chain seq x y z
N MET A 1 -6.95 29.06 -9.02
CA MET A 1 -6.23 27.83 -9.38
C MET A 1 -7.26 26.70 -9.38
N MET A 2 -7.37 25.93 -10.46
CA MET A 2 -8.37 24.87 -10.58
C MET A 2 -7.83 23.60 -9.92
N ASP A 3 -8.61 22.99 -9.02
CA ASP A 3 -8.27 21.73 -8.37
C ASP A 3 -8.53 20.57 -9.36
N ILE A 4 -7.51 20.27 -10.17
CA ILE A 4 -7.58 19.22 -11.20
C ILE A 4 -7.58 17.85 -10.52
N PHE A 5 -6.84 17.67 -9.43
CA PHE A 5 -6.84 16.42 -8.68
C PHE A 5 -8.25 16.02 -8.25
N ARG A 6 -9.00 16.93 -7.62
CA ARG A 6 -10.37 16.66 -7.17
C ARG A 6 -11.33 16.39 -8.32
N LYS A 7 -11.11 17.02 -9.48
CA LYS A 7 -11.89 16.72 -10.70
C LYS A 7 -11.68 15.28 -11.14
N ASP A 8 -10.43 14.84 -11.27
CA ASP A 8 -10.11 13.47 -11.70
C ASP A 8 -10.51 12.42 -10.65
N PHE A 9 -10.33 12.72 -9.36
CA PHE A 9 -10.84 11.89 -8.27
C PHE A 9 -12.36 11.68 -8.37
N ASN A 10 -13.12 12.75 -8.61
CA ASN A 10 -14.57 12.65 -8.79
C ASN A 10 -14.97 11.96 -10.09
N TYR A 11 -14.14 12.01 -11.13
CA TYR A 11 -14.36 11.30 -12.38
C TYR A 11 -14.25 9.78 -12.16
N TYR A 12 -13.12 9.29 -11.65
CA TYR A 12 -12.91 7.84 -11.41
C TYR A 12 -13.73 7.26 -10.26
N LYS A 13 -14.32 8.12 -9.42
CA LYS A 13 -15.28 7.74 -8.38
C LYS A 13 -16.62 7.26 -8.94
N GLN A 14 -16.95 7.63 -10.18
CA GLN A 14 -18.20 7.26 -10.85
C GLN A 14 -18.09 5.83 -11.40
N LYS A 15 -19.20 5.08 -11.44
CA LYS A 15 -19.19 3.67 -11.88
C LYS A 15 -18.88 3.50 -13.37
N ASP A 16 -19.24 4.49 -14.19
CA ASP A 16 -19.21 4.39 -15.66
C ASP A 16 -18.09 5.25 -16.28
N SER A 17 -17.10 5.66 -15.50
CA SER A 17 -15.95 6.42 -16.02
C SER A 17 -15.13 5.55 -16.98
N SER A 18 -14.75 6.10 -18.14
CA SER A 18 -13.80 5.44 -19.04
C SER A 18 -12.45 5.26 -18.35
N LEU A 19 -11.85 4.08 -18.53
CA LEU A 19 -10.55 3.70 -17.97
C LEU A 19 -9.42 3.74 -19.00
N GLN A 20 -9.67 4.29 -20.20
CA GLN A 20 -8.67 4.32 -21.30
C GLN A 20 -7.41 5.10 -20.94
N ASP A 21 -7.53 6.13 -20.10
CA ASP A 21 -6.39 6.96 -19.66
C ASP A 21 -5.65 6.37 -18.44
N VAL A 22 -6.15 5.27 -17.87
CA VAL A 22 -5.56 4.62 -16.69
C VAL A 22 -4.38 3.77 -17.16
N LEU A 23 -3.20 4.03 -16.57
CA LEU A 23 -1.99 3.27 -16.86
C LEU A 23 -2.19 1.80 -16.49
N ASN A 24 -1.95 0.92 -17.45
CA ASN A 24 -2.07 -0.53 -17.28
C ASN A 24 -0.71 -1.20 -17.43
N PHE A 25 -0.08 -1.52 -16.29
CA PHE A 25 1.22 -2.21 -16.26
C PHE A 25 1.15 -3.67 -16.74
N ASN A 26 -0.05 -4.23 -16.97
CA ASN A 26 -0.21 -5.51 -17.66
C ASN A 26 -0.13 -5.37 -19.20
N ASP A 27 -0.30 -4.17 -19.74
CA ASP A 27 -0.16 -3.86 -21.16
C ASP A 27 0.95 -2.82 -21.37
N PHE A 28 2.20 -3.30 -21.41
CA PHE A 28 3.38 -2.44 -21.57
C PHE A 28 3.30 -1.54 -22.82
N SER A 29 2.64 -1.99 -23.89
CA SER A 29 2.52 -1.21 -25.13
C SER A 29 1.76 0.10 -24.92
N SER A 30 0.82 0.13 -23.98
CA SER A 30 0.02 1.29 -23.62
C SER A 30 0.74 2.31 -22.74
N ILE A 31 1.83 1.91 -22.08
CA ILE A 31 2.54 2.74 -21.09
C ILE A 31 4.00 3.04 -21.46
N LYS A 32 4.55 2.43 -22.51
CA LYS A 32 5.98 2.51 -22.89
C LYS A 32 6.56 3.94 -22.95
N ASP A 33 5.76 4.93 -23.35
CA ASP A 33 6.19 6.33 -23.52
C ASP A 33 5.98 7.16 -22.24
N LYS A 34 5.49 6.53 -21.16
CA LYS A 34 5.18 7.16 -19.88
C LYS A 34 6.03 6.61 -18.73
N VAL A 35 6.72 5.49 -18.95
CA VAL A 35 7.51 4.81 -17.92
C VAL A 35 8.90 4.46 -18.41
N GLU A 36 9.84 4.34 -17.48
CA GLU A 36 11.18 3.79 -17.70
C GLU A 36 11.30 2.47 -16.95
N LYS A 37 11.70 1.39 -17.63
CA LYS A 37 11.94 0.10 -16.97
C LYS A 37 13.30 0.10 -16.30
N ILE A 38 13.35 -0.34 -15.04
CA ILE A 38 14.58 -0.38 -14.23
C ILE A 38 15.06 -1.82 -14.11
N GLU A 39 16.38 -2.01 -14.22
CA GLU A 39 17.05 -3.26 -13.85
C GLU A 39 17.67 -3.11 -12.46
N VAL A 40 17.48 -4.12 -11.61
CA VAL A 40 17.97 -4.14 -10.21
C VAL A 40 18.99 -5.24 -9.99
N CYS A 41 19.70 -5.14 -8.86
CA CYS A 41 20.78 -6.05 -8.50
C CYS A 41 20.31 -7.52 -8.50
N THR A 42 21.13 -8.37 -9.11
CA THR A 42 20.81 -9.75 -9.44
C THR A 42 21.40 -10.79 -8.48
N ASN A 43 22.18 -10.34 -7.49
CA ASN A 43 22.87 -11.18 -6.50
C ASN A 43 22.05 -11.41 -5.20
N CYS A 44 20.75 -11.14 -5.23
CA CYS A 44 19.85 -11.35 -4.08
C CYS A 44 19.06 -12.64 -4.24
N GLU A 45 18.97 -13.45 -3.19
CA GLU A 45 18.16 -14.67 -3.16
C GLU A 45 16.68 -14.36 -2.99
N SER A 46 15.81 -15.24 -3.51
CA SER A 46 14.36 -15.14 -3.30
C SER A 46 14.02 -15.33 -1.82
N MET A 47 13.47 -14.29 -1.19
CA MET A 47 13.14 -14.26 0.24
C MET A 47 11.70 -13.80 0.46
N PHE A 48 11.15 -14.10 1.64
CA PHE A 48 9.86 -13.56 2.12
C PHE A 48 8.65 -13.81 1.21
N GLY A 49 8.72 -14.88 0.41
CA GLY A 49 7.68 -15.24 -0.54
C GLY A 49 7.65 -14.37 -1.80
N LEU A 50 8.71 -13.61 -2.08
CA LEU A 50 8.91 -12.88 -3.33
C LEU A 50 9.56 -13.77 -4.40
N LYS A 51 9.28 -13.47 -5.68
CA LYS A 51 9.99 -13.99 -6.84
C LYS A 51 11.44 -13.52 -6.82
N HIS A 52 12.31 -14.16 -7.59
CA HIS A 52 13.70 -13.70 -7.69
C HIS A 52 13.73 -12.27 -8.28
N PRO A 53 14.55 -11.31 -7.79
CA PRO A 53 14.55 -9.92 -8.28
C PRO A 53 14.76 -9.76 -9.80
N LYS A 54 15.49 -10.70 -10.43
CA LYS A 54 15.61 -10.83 -11.90
C LYS A 54 14.27 -10.94 -12.64
N GLU A 55 13.24 -11.47 -11.98
CA GLU A 55 11.91 -11.67 -12.53
C GLU A 55 10.99 -10.46 -12.28
N TRP A 56 11.45 -9.45 -11.52
CA TRP A 56 10.63 -8.30 -11.18
C TRP A 56 10.50 -7.36 -12.38
N GLU A 57 9.28 -6.90 -12.61
CA GLU A 57 8.99 -5.85 -13.57
C GLU A 57 8.86 -4.52 -12.80
N ILE A 58 9.91 -3.70 -12.89
CA ILE A 58 10.04 -2.44 -12.13
C ILE A 58 10.02 -1.27 -13.09
N TYR A 59 9.20 -0.26 -12.78
CA TYR A 59 8.97 0.90 -13.64
C TYR A 59 9.06 2.20 -12.84
N LYS A 60 9.81 3.18 -13.35
CA LYS A 60 9.71 4.59 -12.93
C LYS A 60 8.69 5.30 -13.79
N LEU A 61 7.90 6.19 -13.19
CA LEU A 61 7.04 7.08 -13.95
C LEU A 61 7.86 8.27 -14.47
N ILE A 62 7.81 8.58 -15.77
CA ILE A 62 8.59 9.69 -16.34
C ILE A 62 8.18 11.04 -15.74
N SER A 63 6.89 11.22 -15.44
CA SER A 63 6.37 12.44 -14.82
C SER A 63 6.71 12.56 -13.33
N ASN A 64 7.16 11.49 -12.68
CA ASN A 64 7.57 11.49 -11.28
C ASN A 64 8.63 10.40 -11.05
N SER A 65 9.90 10.74 -11.22
CA SER A 65 11.01 9.78 -11.18
C SER A 65 11.31 9.22 -9.78
N GLY A 66 10.73 9.82 -8.73
CA GLY A 66 10.79 9.30 -7.36
C GLY A 66 9.84 8.12 -7.15
N PHE A 67 8.75 8.06 -7.93
CA PHE A 67 7.76 6.99 -7.86
C PHE A 67 8.22 5.76 -8.65
N ILE A 68 8.17 4.60 -7.99
CA ILE A 68 8.51 3.30 -8.55
C ILE A 68 7.30 2.37 -8.41
N PHE A 69 6.94 1.73 -9.52
CA PHE A 69 5.93 0.69 -9.57
C PHE A 69 6.61 -0.67 -9.77
N ILE A 70 6.36 -1.62 -8.88
CA ILE A 70 6.80 -3.02 -9.02
C ILE A 70 5.58 -3.89 -9.22
N LYS A 71 5.50 -4.49 -10.41
CA LYS A 71 4.36 -5.33 -10.77
C LYS A 71 4.53 -6.73 -10.19
N ASN A 72 3.57 -7.13 -9.36
CA ASN A 72 3.45 -8.46 -8.75
C ASN A 72 4.79 -9.20 -8.51
N PRO A 73 5.63 -8.75 -7.55
CA PRO A 73 6.87 -9.43 -7.21
C PRO A 73 6.63 -10.66 -6.31
N PHE A 74 5.39 -11.01 -5.97
CA PHE A 74 5.09 -12.09 -5.02
C PHE A 74 4.93 -13.45 -5.71
N THR A 75 5.35 -14.51 -5.02
CA THR A 75 4.95 -15.88 -5.35
C THR A 75 3.52 -16.14 -4.87
N PRO A 76 2.80 -17.13 -5.43
CA PRO A 76 1.47 -17.50 -4.94
C PRO A 76 1.44 -17.92 -3.45
N VAL A 77 2.55 -18.44 -2.92
CA VAL A 77 2.67 -18.80 -1.50
C VAL A 77 2.87 -17.53 -0.65
N GLY A 78 3.75 -16.63 -1.08
CA GLY A 78 3.98 -15.34 -0.42
C GLY A 78 2.72 -14.48 -0.36
N GLN A 79 1.98 -14.37 -1.46
CA GLN A 79 0.71 -13.65 -1.50
C GLN A 79 -0.25 -14.14 -0.42
N ARG A 80 -0.48 -15.47 -0.33
CA ARG A 80 -1.38 -16.05 0.68
C ARG A 80 -0.88 -15.78 2.10
N TYR A 81 0.43 -15.87 2.31
CA TYR A 81 1.04 -15.58 3.61
C TYR A 81 0.75 -14.14 4.04
N TRP A 82 1.07 -13.15 3.21
CA TRP A 82 0.91 -11.74 3.55
C TRP A 82 -0.55 -11.32 3.67
N ILE A 83 -1.45 -11.86 2.83
CA ILE A 83 -2.90 -11.68 3.00
C ILE A 83 -3.35 -12.20 4.36
N MET A 84 -2.89 -13.40 4.75
CA MET A 84 -3.25 -13.97 6.06
C MET A 84 -2.67 -13.17 7.22
N ARG A 85 -1.45 -12.63 7.10
CA ARG A 85 -0.89 -11.72 8.11
C ARG A 85 -1.76 -10.48 8.28
N CYS A 86 -2.16 -9.84 7.18
CA CYS A 86 -3.03 -8.67 7.19
C CYS A 86 -4.42 -8.95 7.77
N LEU A 87 -5.03 -10.09 7.45
CA LEU A 87 -6.39 -10.41 7.91
C LEU A 87 -6.42 -11.01 9.31
N LYS A 88 -5.45 -11.84 9.69
CA LYS A 88 -5.52 -12.64 10.91
C LYS A 88 -4.70 -12.05 12.05
N ASP A 89 -3.54 -11.48 11.76
CA ASP A 89 -2.53 -11.20 12.79
C ASP A 89 -2.38 -9.70 13.07
N TYR A 90 -2.31 -8.86 12.03
CA TYR A 90 -2.15 -7.41 12.18
C TYR A 90 -3.32 -6.68 12.87
N PRO A 91 -4.58 -7.11 12.78
CA PRO A 91 -5.67 -6.50 13.52
C PRO A 91 -5.75 -6.94 14.99
N ARG A 92 -4.91 -7.88 15.43
CA ARG A 92 -4.88 -8.32 16.84
C ARG A 92 -4.16 -7.32 17.72
N SER A 93 -4.61 -7.24 18.98
CA SER A 93 -3.85 -6.63 20.07
C SER A 93 -2.42 -7.23 20.12
N PRO A 94 -1.37 -6.42 20.37
CA PRO A 94 -1.40 -5.02 20.84
C PRO A 94 -1.54 -3.95 19.76
N ASN A 95 -1.69 -4.31 18.49
CA ASN A 95 -1.86 -3.32 17.43
C ASN A 95 -3.19 -2.59 17.57
N LYS A 96 -3.20 -1.29 17.22
CA LYS A 96 -4.41 -0.48 17.26
C LYS A 96 -5.19 -0.61 15.97
N THR A 97 -6.51 -0.60 16.08
CA THR A 97 -7.45 -0.64 14.95
C THR A 97 -8.54 0.41 15.11
N ASN A 98 -9.30 0.65 14.03
CA ASN A 98 -10.49 1.50 14.13
C ASN A 98 -11.60 0.91 15.01
N LEU A 99 -11.54 -0.39 15.35
CA LEU A 99 -12.54 -1.06 16.18
C LEU A 99 -12.38 -0.71 17.67
N ASP A 100 -11.17 -0.34 18.10
CA ASP A 100 -10.85 -0.02 19.50
C ASP A 100 -11.65 1.20 19.99
N ALA A 101 -11.87 2.17 19.10
CA ALA A 101 -12.67 3.37 19.37
C ALA A 101 -14.16 3.07 19.65
N HIS A 102 -14.64 1.91 19.20
CA HIS A 102 -16.03 1.49 19.37
C HIS A 102 -16.23 0.53 20.55
N SER A 103 -15.19 0.33 21.38
CA SER A 103 -15.20 -0.62 22.50
C SER A 103 -15.77 -1.98 22.11
N VAL A 104 -15.46 -2.45 20.90
CA VAL A 104 -15.97 -3.74 20.44
C VAL A 104 -15.22 -4.83 21.20
N ILE A 105 -15.86 -5.38 22.22
CA ILE A 105 -15.30 -6.42 23.08
C ILE A 105 -15.36 -7.75 22.35
N GLY A 106 -14.22 -8.33 22.00
CA GLY A 106 -14.11 -9.67 21.42
C GLY A 106 -12.70 -10.00 20.95
N GLU A 107 -12.35 -11.29 20.95
CA GLU A 107 -11.11 -11.75 20.32
C GLU A 107 -11.21 -11.59 18.80
N TRP A 108 -10.19 -11.00 18.17
CA TRP A 108 -10.19 -10.81 16.72
C TRP A 108 -10.15 -12.16 15.98
N SER A 109 -11.12 -12.34 15.08
CA SER A 109 -11.15 -13.45 14.13
C SER A 109 -11.61 -12.96 12.76
N PRO A 110 -10.85 -13.22 11.69
CA PRO A 110 -11.27 -12.93 10.32
C PRO A 110 -12.24 -14.00 9.78
N PHE A 111 -12.55 -15.05 10.54
CA PHE A 111 -13.46 -16.11 10.11
C PHE A 111 -14.91 -15.79 10.43
N ASN A 112 -15.81 -16.25 9.57
CA ASN A 112 -17.25 -16.12 9.78
C ASN A 112 -17.68 -16.87 11.05
N ASP A 113 -18.67 -16.33 11.73
CA ASP A 113 -19.40 -17.01 12.80
C ASP A 113 -20.23 -18.19 12.26
N SER A 114 -20.91 -18.90 13.16
CA SER A 114 -21.77 -20.04 12.80
C SER A 114 -22.91 -19.68 11.84
N ASN A 115 -23.23 -18.40 11.68
CA ASN A 115 -24.25 -17.89 10.76
C ASN A 115 -23.66 -17.37 9.44
N GLY A 116 -22.36 -17.56 9.21
CA GLY A 116 -21.68 -17.10 7.99
C GLY A 116 -21.37 -15.60 7.99
N ASN A 117 -21.53 -14.90 9.11
CA ASN A 117 -21.28 -13.46 9.22
C ASN A 117 -19.94 -13.16 9.86
N ASN A 118 -19.26 -12.11 9.38
CA ASN A 118 -18.14 -11.52 10.11
C ASN A 118 -18.33 -10.01 10.29
N LEU A 119 -19.04 -9.65 11.35
CA LEU A 119 -19.35 -8.25 11.69
C LEU A 119 -18.10 -7.41 11.96
N LEU A 120 -17.05 -8.00 12.55
CA LEU A 120 -15.81 -7.29 12.87
C LEU A 120 -15.01 -7.01 11.60
N LEU A 121 -14.82 -8.02 10.75
CA LEU A 121 -14.15 -7.86 9.47
C LEU A 121 -14.85 -6.84 8.57
N ASN A 122 -16.18 -6.83 8.55
CA ASN A 122 -16.96 -5.86 7.78
C ASN A 122 -16.84 -4.41 8.30
N LYS A 123 -16.41 -4.23 9.55
CA LYS A 123 -16.20 -2.92 10.18
C LYS A 123 -14.72 -2.51 10.24
N LEU A 124 -13.79 -3.42 10.01
CA LEU A 124 -12.36 -3.12 10.01
C LEU A 124 -12.00 -2.22 8.81
N ARG A 125 -11.25 -1.16 9.06
CA ARG A 125 -10.83 -0.15 8.08
C ARG A 125 -9.34 0.12 8.12
N TRP A 126 -8.74 0.10 9.31
CA TRP A 126 -7.30 0.23 9.44
C TRP A 126 -6.77 -0.53 10.66
N ALA A 127 -5.51 -0.93 10.58
CA ALA A 127 -4.68 -1.32 11.71
C ALA A 127 -3.33 -0.58 11.62
N THR A 128 -2.73 -0.23 12.76
CA THR A 128 -1.41 0.42 12.82
C THR A 128 -0.40 -0.47 13.54
N LEU A 129 0.81 -0.59 13.00
CA LEU A 129 1.88 -1.46 13.48
C LEU A 129 3.12 -0.62 13.84
N GLY A 130 3.86 -1.01 14.88
CA GLY A 130 5.01 -0.23 15.34
C GLY A 130 4.58 1.09 15.97
N TYR A 131 5.14 2.22 15.53
CA TYR A 131 4.62 3.53 15.92
C TYR A 131 3.20 3.73 15.39
N HIS A 132 2.25 3.97 16.29
CA HIS A 132 0.86 4.11 15.92
C HIS A 132 0.54 5.54 15.50
N HIS A 133 0.01 5.69 14.28
CA HIS A 133 -0.41 6.98 13.76
C HIS A 133 -1.52 7.60 14.62
N ASN A 134 -1.31 8.83 15.07
CA ASN A 134 -2.34 9.60 15.75
C ASN A 134 -3.12 10.42 14.72
N TRP A 135 -4.34 9.98 14.39
CA TRP A 135 -5.18 10.64 13.38
C TRP A 135 -5.53 12.10 13.69
N ASN A 136 -5.48 12.53 14.96
CA ASN A 136 -5.79 13.90 15.36
C ASN A 136 -4.58 14.83 15.21
N THR A 137 -3.43 14.42 15.76
CA THR A 137 -2.21 15.24 15.72
C THR A 137 -1.39 15.05 14.47
N LYS A 138 -1.59 13.93 13.76
CA LYS A 138 -0.81 13.45 12.61
C LYS A 138 0.69 13.32 12.91
N VAL A 139 1.02 12.92 14.14
CA VAL A 139 2.41 12.79 14.62
C VAL A 139 2.56 11.48 15.37
N TYR A 140 3.68 10.78 15.16
CA TYR A 140 4.08 9.58 15.91
C TYR A 140 4.69 9.95 17.27
N SER A 141 4.61 9.03 18.25
CA SER A 141 5.17 9.24 19.60
C SER A 141 5.72 7.96 20.19
N GLU A 142 6.78 8.08 20.98
CA GLU A 142 7.37 7.01 21.80
C GLU A 142 6.37 6.36 22.76
N ASP A 143 5.40 7.13 23.26
CA ASP A 143 4.37 6.66 24.20
C ASP A 143 3.28 5.81 23.52
N SER A 144 3.27 5.77 22.18
CA SER A 144 2.22 5.11 21.40
C SER A 144 2.82 4.23 20.30
N LYS A 145 3.44 3.13 20.72
CA LYS A 145 3.99 2.11 19.84
C LYS A 145 3.80 0.68 20.36
N SER A 146 3.80 -0.28 19.44
CA SER A 146 3.94 -1.71 19.69
C SER A 146 5.21 -2.24 19.02
N ASP A 147 5.54 -3.51 19.23
CA ASP A 147 6.59 -4.16 18.46
C ASP A 147 6.21 -4.22 16.97
N PHE A 148 7.10 -3.74 16.11
CA PHE A 148 6.90 -3.85 14.66
C PHE A 148 7.08 -5.32 14.23
N PRO A 149 6.19 -5.89 13.40
CA PRO A 149 6.31 -7.28 12.97
C PRO A 149 7.62 -7.55 12.23
N ALA A 150 8.48 -8.41 12.80
CA ALA A 150 9.84 -8.65 12.30
C ALA A 150 9.88 -9.14 10.84
N ASP A 151 8.94 -10.00 10.45
CA ASP A 151 8.83 -10.49 9.08
C ASP A 151 8.49 -9.38 8.08
N LEU A 152 7.58 -8.46 8.45
CA LEU A 152 7.25 -7.30 7.62
C LEU A 152 8.44 -6.34 7.53
N GLN A 153 9.16 -6.13 8.63
CA GLN A 153 10.35 -5.28 8.63
C GLN A 153 11.41 -5.85 7.68
N LEU A 154 11.68 -7.15 7.77
CA LEU A 154 12.62 -7.84 6.90
C LEU A 154 12.18 -7.85 5.43
N LEU A 155 10.87 -8.03 5.16
CA LEU A 155 10.32 -7.89 3.81
C LEU A 155 10.61 -6.49 3.25
N SER A 156 10.23 -5.43 3.99
CA SER A 156 10.40 -4.06 3.53
C SER A 156 11.87 -3.69 3.35
N GLN A 157 12.74 -4.10 4.28
CA GLN A 157 14.20 -3.94 4.17
C GLN A 157 14.78 -4.67 2.96
N TYR A 158 14.29 -5.87 2.66
CA TYR A 158 14.71 -6.61 1.48
C TYR A 158 14.31 -5.89 0.19
N VAL A 159 13.07 -5.42 0.07
CA VAL A 159 12.63 -4.63 -1.10
C VAL A 159 13.46 -3.33 -1.20
N ALA A 160 13.65 -2.62 -0.09
CA ALA A 160 14.47 -1.41 -0.04
C ALA A 160 15.90 -1.66 -0.55
N LYS A 161 16.54 -2.74 -0.07
CA LYS A 161 17.88 -3.14 -0.50
C LYS A 161 17.94 -3.46 -1.99
N VAL A 162 16.95 -4.17 -2.53
CA VAL A 162 16.87 -4.44 -3.99
C VAL A 162 16.80 -3.14 -4.78
N LEU A 163 16.13 -2.12 -4.24
CA LEU A 163 16.03 -0.77 -4.80
C LEU A 163 17.19 0.17 -4.40
N GLN A 164 18.24 -0.33 -3.75
CA GLN A 164 19.44 0.42 -3.32
C GLN A 164 19.22 1.40 -2.14
N PHE A 165 18.21 1.17 -1.32
CA PHE A 165 17.94 1.88 -0.06
C PHE A 165 18.35 1.03 1.15
N GLU A 166 19.66 0.76 1.27
CA GLU A 166 20.19 -0.22 2.23
C GLU A 166 19.99 0.16 3.72
N SER A 167 19.85 1.46 4.01
CA SER A 167 19.66 1.98 5.37
C SER A 167 18.19 2.08 5.80
N PHE A 168 17.23 1.67 4.94
CA PHE A 168 15.82 1.74 5.27
C PHE A 168 15.47 0.82 6.45
N ILE A 169 14.66 1.32 7.38
CA ILE A 169 14.12 0.54 8.50
C ILE A 169 12.63 0.83 8.58
N ALA A 170 11.80 -0.22 8.53
CA ALA A 170 10.37 -0.09 8.75
C ALA A 170 10.10 0.00 10.26
N GLU A 171 9.51 1.11 10.69
CA GLU A 171 9.20 1.38 12.10
C GLU A 171 7.71 1.66 12.35
N ALA A 172 6.98 2.07 11.31
CA ALA A 172 5.56 2.35 11.34
C ALA A 172 4.89 1.79 10.08
N ALA A 173 3.69 1.23 10.21
CA ALA A 173 2.89 0.81 9.07
C ALA A 173 1.40 0.99 9.34
N ILE A 174 0.67 1.34 8.28
CA ILE A 174 -0.79 1.41 8.27
C ILE A 174 -1.30 0.35 7.31
N VAL A 175 -2.06 -0.61 7.83
CA VAL A 175 -2.76 -1.63 7.02
C VAL A 175 -4.17 -1.13 6.78
N ASN A 176 -4.49 -0.77 5.54
CA ASN A 176 -5.82 -0.28 5.17
C ASN A 176 -6.69 -1.41 4.59
N PHE A 177 -7.94 -1.49 5.03
CA PHE A 177 -8.92 -2.48 4.61
C PHE A 177 -10.04 -1.81 3.82
N TYR A 178 -10.09 -2.07 2.52
CA TYR A 178 -11.05 -1.48 1.59
C TYR A 178 -12.14 -2.47 1.20
N HIS A 179 -13.40 -2.04 1.33
CA HIS A 179 -14.54 -2.68 0.68
C HIS A 179 -14.79 -2.06 -0.70
N MET A 180 -15.64 -2.67 -1.52
CA MET A 180 -15.92 -2.21 -2.89
C MET A 180 -16.43 -0.76 -3.01
N ASN A 181 -16.97 -0.18 -1.94
CA ASN A 181 -17.43 1.21 -1.88
C ASN A 181 -16.47 2.14 -1.12
N SER A 182 -15.35 1.61 -0.61
CA SER A 182 -14.35 2.35 0.13
C SER A 182 -13.52 3.22 -0.82
N ARG A 183 -13.07 4.35 -0.30
CA ARG A 183 -12.33 5.36 -1.05
C ARG A 183 -11.36 6.05 -0.10
N LEU A 184 -10.16 6.33 -0.58
CA LEU A 184 -9.21 7.19 0.11
C LEU A 184 -9.10 8.50 -0.69
N SER A 185 -9.35 9.62 -0.04
CA SER A 185 -9.23 10.93 -0.71
C SER A 185 -7.77 11.32 -0.88
N GLY A 186 -7.49 12.25 -1.79
CA GLY A 186 -6.14 12.80 -1.95
C GLY A 186 -5.61 13.37 -0.63
N HIS A 187 -4.41 12.96 -0.27
CA HIS A 187 -3.66 13.43 0.88
C HIS A 187 -2.17 13.24 0.58
N THR A 188 -1.35 13.84 1.43
CA THR A 188 0.10 13.70 1.43
C THR A 188 0.54 13.21 2.80
N ASP A 189 1.58 12.38 2.82
CA ASP A 189 2.14 11.82 4.04
C ASP A 189 3.25 12.72 4.58
N HIS A 190 3.04 13.26 5.78
CA HIS A 190 3.93 14.23 6.43
C HIS A 190 4.10 13.92 7.92
N SER A 191 3.74 12.72 8.35
CA SER A 191 3.75 12.34 9.77
C SER A 191 5.12 11.83 10.22
N GLU A 192 5.92 11.36 9.27
CA GLU A 192 7.28 10.86 9.44
C GLU A 192 8.26 12.01 9.67
N GLN A 193 9.27 11.78 10.52
CA GLN A 193 10.31 12.78 10.80
C GLN A 193 11.32 12.91 9.64
N SER A 194 11.60 11.79 8.97
CA SER A 194 12.51 11.72 7.82
C SER A 194 11.70 11.64 6.53
N LEU A 195 11.63 12.75 5.80
CA LEU A 195 10.96 12.81 4.49
C LEU A 195 11.85 12.27 3.36
N ASP A 196 13.13 12.00 3.64
CA ASP A 196 14.08 11.43 2.67
C ASP A 196 14.02 9.90 2.63
N SER A 197 13.33 9.27 3.59
CA SER A 197 13.14 7.83 3.63
C SER A 197 11.95 7.42 2.76
N PRO A 198 12.07 6.34 1.97
CA PRO A 198 10.99 5.93 1.08
C PRO A 198 9.77 5.37 1.83
N LEU A 199 8.62 5.39 1.17
CA LEU A 199 7.38 4.78 1.64
C LEU A 199 7.03 3.58 0.78
N PHE A 200 6.63 2.48 1.42
CA PHE A 200 6.21 1.26 0.71
C PHE A 200 4.72 1.06 0.84
N SER A 201 4.04 0.77 -0.27
CA SER A 201 2.63 0.38 -0.29
C SER A 201 2.46 -0.93 -1.04
N PHE A 202 2.03 -1.96 -0.32
CA PHE A 202 1.74 -3.29 -0.86
C PHE A 202 0.22 -3.45 -1.06
N SER A 203 -0.20 -3.87 -2.25
CA SER A 203 -1.61 -4.09 -2.56
C SER A 203 -1.94 -5.59 -2.63
N PHE A 204 -3.09 -6.00 -2.08
CA PHE A 204 -3.59 -7.36 -2.18
C PHE A 204 -5.11 -7.37 -2.39
N GLY A 205 -5.60 -8.24 -3.26
CA GLY A 205 -7.03 -8.47 -3.46
C GLY A 205 -7.58 -7.80 -4.71
N GLN A 206 -8.63 -6.97 -4.57
CA GLN A 206 -9.29 -6.37 -5.72
C GLN A 206 -8.45 -5.23 -6.30
N THR A 207 -8.48 -5.09 -7.64
CA THR A 207 -7.80 -3.98 -8.33
C THR A 207 -8.42 -2.64 -7.94
N ALA A 208 -7.57 -1.66 -7.64
CA ALA A 208 -7.97 -0.28 -7.39
C ALA A 208 -7.48 0.65 -8.52
N ILE A 209 -8.03 1.87 -8.57
CA ILE A 209 -7.46 2.98 -9.32
C ILE A 209 -6.68 3.84 -8.32
N PHE A 210 -5.38 3.97 -8.52
CA PHE A 210 -4.52 4.85 -7.74
C PHE A 210 -4.27 6.14 -8.52
N LEU A 211 -4.40 7.28 -7.84
CA LEU A 211 -4.14 8.61 -8.40
C LEU A 211 -2.89 9.18 -7.75
N LEU A 212 -1.80 9.26 -8.51
CA LEU A 212 -0.58 9.93 -8.09
C LEU A 212 -0.68 11.42 -8.45
N GLY A 213 -0.78 12.28 -7.44
CA GLY A 213 -0.77 13.73 -7.61
C GLY A 213 0.64 14.30 -7.80
N ASP A 214 0.72 15.62 -7.76
CA ASP A 214 1.97 16.40 -7.73
C ASP A 214 2.00 17.25 -6.45
N ILE A 215 3.05 18.06 -6.28
CA ILE A 215 3.21 19.02 -5.17
C ILE A 215 1.98 19.96 -5.09
N THR A 216 1.37 20.28 -6.23
CA THR A 216 0.18 21.14 -6.32
C THR A 216 -1.01 20.39 -6.92
N VAL A 217 -2.22 20.78 -6.50
CA VAL A 217 -3.49 20.13 -6.92
C VAL A 217 -3.96 20.52 -8.32
N ASP A 218 -3.29 21.47 -8.97
CA ASP A 218 -3.59 21.94 -10.32
C ASP A 218 -2.82 21.19 -11.42
N VAL A 219 -1.95 20.25 -11.04
CA VAL A 219 -1.37 19.28 -11.97
C VAL A 219 -2.30 18.09 -12.10
N LYS A 220 -2.49 17.61 -13.35
CA LYS A 220 -3.31 16.42 -13.61
C LYS A 220 -2.64 15.18 -13.00
N PRO A 221 -3.31 14.43 -12.12
CA PRO A 221 -2.71 13.22 -11.54
C PRO A 221 -2.53 12.12 -12.58
N ALA A 222 -1.52 11.28 -12.38
CA ALA A 222 -1.38 10.03 -13.12
C ALA A 222 -2.31 8.98 -12.50
N ALA A 223 -3.30 8.52 -13.28
CA ALA A 223 -4.19 7.43 -12.88
C ALA A 223 -3.59 6.09 -13.31
N MET A 224 -3.53 5.11 -12.41
CA MET A 224 -3.01 3.77 -12.71
C MET A 224 -3.83 2.67 -12.04
N PHE A 225 -3.83 1.49 -12.66
CA PHE A 225 -4.33 0.30 -12.00
C PHE A 225 -3.34 -0.15 -10.94
N LEU A 226 -3.85 -0.41 -9.74
CA LEU A 226 -3.13 -1.06 -8.66
C LEU A 226 -3.78 -2.42 -8.44
N SER A 227 -3.22 -3.46 -9.06
CA SER A 227 -3.74 -4.82 -8.98
C SER A 227 -3.23 -5.52 -7.72
N SER A 228 -3.74 -6.74 -7.49
CA SER A 228 -3.24 -7.59 -6.42
C SER A 228 -1.76 -7.87 -6.61
N GLU A 229 -1.03 -7.88 -5.51
CA GLU A 229 0.42 -8.05 -5.40
C GLU A 229 1.28 -6.90 -5.93
N ASP A 230 0.70 -5.85 -6.51
CA ASP A 230 1.50 -4.70 -6.93
C ASP A 230 2.04 -3.93 -5.73
N LEU A 231 3.25 -3.40 -5.89
CA LEU A 231 3.98 -2.65 -4.88
C LEU A 231 4.32 -1.26 -5.43
N LEU A 232 4.00 -0.25 -4.64
CA LEU A 232 4.39 1.14 -4.88
C LEU A 232 5.50 1.53 -3.93
N PHE A 233 6.46 2.28 -4.46
CA PHE A 233 7.60 2.86 -3.75
C PHE A 233 7.72 4.34 -4.11
#